data_AF-A0A4S4E4A6-F1
#
_entry.id   AF-A0A4S4E4A6-F1
#
_cell.length_a   1.000
_cell.length_b   1.000
_cell.length_c   1.000
_cell.angle_alpha   90.00
_cell.angle_beta   90.00
_cell.angle_gamma   90.00
#
_symmetry.space_group_name_H-M   'P 1'
#
loop_
_entity.id
_entity.type
_entity.pdbx_description
1 polymer ?
#
loop_
_entity_poly.entity_id
_entity_poly.type
_entity_poly.pdbx_seq_one_letter_code
_entity_poly.pdbx_strand_id
1 'polypeptide(L)'
;MAQTMLLTSSSSVYSHALDLKRQPLLESLRPKPFSHILLPPLPSSSSFHQTTTIALFKSKTKAAPVKKVAEPKPKVESGIFGTSGGIGFTKQNELFVGRVAMIGFAASLLGEAITGKGILAQLNLETGIPIYEAEPLLLFFILFTLLGAIGALGDRGRFVDDPPTGLDKAVIPPGKSLRSALGLKEGGPLFGFTKSNELFVGRLAQLGIAFSIIGEIITGKGALAQLNIETGVPIGDIEPLVLFNVLFFFVAALNPGTGKFQTDEEE
;
A
#
# COMPACT_ATOMS: atom_id res chain seq x y z
N MET A 1 -40.45 34.34 49.92
CA MET A 1 -40.96 32.98 50.24
C MET A 1 -39.94 31.96 49.78
N ALA A 2 -39.82 30.80 50.43
CA ALA A 2 -39.02 29.60 50.06
C ALA A 2 -37.52 29.83 49.70
N GLN A 3 -36.59 29.55 50.61
CA GLN A 3 -35.91 28.24 50.80
C GLN A 3 -34.96 27.86 49.64
N THR A 4 -33.64 27.95 49.79
CA THR A 4 -32.72 27.06 50.55
C THR A 4 -32.33 25.79 49.77
N MET A 5 -31.12 25.76 49.21
CA MET A 5 -30.10 24.79 49.64
C MET A 5 -28.68 25.18 49.21
N LEU A 6 -27.87 25.51 50.21
CA LEU A 6 -26.41 25.57 50.16
C LEU A 6 -25.95 24.38 51.00
N LEU A 7 -25.05 23.52 50.51
CA LEU A 7 -24.12 22.70 51.31
C LEU A 7 -23.19 21.88 50.42
N THR A 8 -22.00 22.41 50.19
CA THR A 8 -20.81 21.62 49.84
C THR A 8 -20.02 21.33 51.13
N SER A 9 -19.37 20.15 51.22
CA SER A 9 -18.07 19.86 51.91
C SER A 9 -18.04 18.51 52.68
N SER A 10 -16.86 17.86 52.62
CA SER A 10 -16.39 16.75 53.49
C SER A 10 -17.03 15.37 53.24
N SER A 11 -16.33 14.23 53.11
CA SER A 11 -14.88 13.87 53.11
C SER A 11 -14.72 12.47 52.42
N SER A 12 -13.57 11.77 52.30
CA SER A 12 -12.19 11.93 52.79
C SER A 12 -11.16 11.13 51.94
N VAL A 13 -9.91 11.61 51.92
CA VAL A 13 -8.60 10.90 51.88
C VAL A 13 -8.39 9.66 50.97
N TYR A 14 -7.58 9.83 49.91
CA TYR A 14 -6.20 9.29 49.82
C TYR A 14 -5.39 9.98 48.67
N SER A 15 -4.53 10.93 49.07
CA SER A 15 -3.17 11.29 48.58
C SER A 15 -2.62 10.69 47.25
N HIS A 16 -1.85 11.36 46.37
CA HIS A 16 -1.09 12.65 46.31
C HIS A 16 -1.14 13.14 44.83
N ALA A 17 -1.40 14.41 44.46
CA ALA A 17 -0.49 15.59 44.42
C ALA A 17 0.84 15.35 43.63
N LEU A 18 1.30 16.13 42.63
CA LEU A 18 1.14 17.53 42.14
C LEU A 18 1.28 17.54 40.58
N ASP A 19 0.65 18.35 39.72
CA ASP A 19 0.42 19.82 39.53
C ASP A 19 1.43 20.54 38.57
N LEU A 20 1.04 21.69 38.01
CA LEU A 20 1.34 22.17 36.64
C LEU A 20 2.39 23.31 36.45
N LYS A 21 3.18 23.22 35.36
CA LYS A 21 3.41 24.24 34.31
C LYS A 21 3.98 25.66 34.65
N ARG A 22 5.26 25.92 34.31
CA ARG A 22 5.72 27.15 33.59
C ARG A 22 7.17 27.03 33.01
N GLN A 23 7.45 27.79 31.94
CA GLN A 23 8.71 27.89 31.16
C GLN A 23 9.45 29.23 31.47
N PRO A 24 10.53 29.65 30.76
CA PRO A 24 11.82 29.01 30.42
C PRO A 24 13.04 29.91 30.79
N LEU A 25 14.29 29.42 30.69
CA LEU A 25 15.44 30.14 30.09
C LEU A 25 16.78 29.35 30.13
N LEU A 26 17.76 29.87 29.39
CA LEU A 26 19.13 29.37 29.17
C LEU A 26 19.94 29.27 30.47
N GLU A 27 20.87 28.31 30.57
CA GLU A 27 22.33 28.55 30.51
C GLU A 27 23.16 27.32 30.97
N SER A 28 24.24 27.02 30.23
CA SER A 28 25.37 26.14 30.58
C SER A 28 25.11 24.65 30.94
N LEU A 29 25.81 23.74 30.26
CA LEU A 29 26.84 22.88 30.88
C LEU A 29 27.45 21.90 29.84
N ARG A 30 28.70 22.15 29.47
CA ARG A 30 29.58 21.20 28.77
C ARG A 30 30.05 20.11 29.74
N PRO A 31 30.35 18.89 29.24
CA PRO A 31 31.62 18.28 29.67
C PRO A 31 32.43 17.60 28.53
N LYS A 32 33.75 17.68 28.70
CA LYS A 32 34.78 16.72 28.22
C LYS A 32 35.58 16.26 29.48
N PRO A 33 36.61 15.42 29.39
CA PRO A 33 36.52 13.97 29.21
C PRO A 33 37.30 13.17 30.30
N PHE A 34 37.24 11.83 30.19
CA PHE A 34 38.05 10.79 30.83
C PHE A 34 39.31 11.16 31.64
N SER A 35 39.48 10.54 32.83
CA SER A 35 40.64 9.68 33.16
C SER A 35 40.60 9.12 34.60
N HIS A 36 41.48 8.13 34.87
CA HIS A 36 41.91 7.58 36.17
C HIS A 36 41.07 6.47 36.85
N ILE A 37 41.49 5.22 36.60
CA ILE A 37 41.47 4.12 37.59
C ILE A 37 42.93 3.72 37.86
N LEU A 38 43.26 3.46 39.13
CA LEU A 38 44.62 3.39 39.67
C LEU A 38 45.24 1.99 39.63
N LEU A 39 46.58 1.92 39.54
CA LEU A 39 47.40 0.73 39.76
C LEU A 39 48.25 0.89 41.05
N PRO A 40 48.44 -0.16 41.87
CA PRO A 40 49.45 -0.21 42.93
C PRO A 40 50.82 -0.76 42.42
N PRO A 41 51.95 -0.53 43.13
CA PRO A 41 53.29 -0.73 42.59
C PRO A 41 54.03 -2.06 42.96
N LEU A 42 54.92 -2.47 42.05
CA LEU A 42 56.19 -3.24 42.11
C LEU A 42 56.58 -4.09 43.35
N PRO A 43 57.30 -5.23 43.12
CA PRO A 43 58.77 -5.16 42.92
C PRO A 43 59.35 -6.11 41.85
N SER A 44 60.68 -6.28 41.85
CA SER A 44 61.53 -6.61 40.69
C SER A 44 62.03 -8.05 40.55
N SER A 45 62.50 -8.35 39.32
CA SER A 45 63.49 -9.38 38.93
C SER A 45 63.14 -10.88 39.02
N SER A 46 63.12 -11.56 37.87
CA SER A 46 63.97 -12.73 37.57
C SER A 46 63.82 -13.17 36.11
N SER A 47 64.85 -13.84 35.57
CA SER A 47 64.97 -14.19 34.15
C SER A 47 64.02 -15.29 33.68
N PHE A 48 63.47 -15.16 32.47
CA PHE A 48 62.89 -16.29 31.72
C PHE A 48 63.31 -16.26 30.25
N HIS A 49 63.72 -17.42 29.73
CA HIS A 49 64.14 -17.59 28.33
C HIS A 49 62.96 -17.40 27.37
N GLN A 50 63.13 -16.56 26.35
CA GLN A 50 62.24 -16.52 25.19
C GLN A 50 62.70 -17.55 24.15
N THR A 51 61.98 -18.67 24.07
CA THR A 51 62.07 -19.59 22.93
C THR A 51 61.24 -19.03 21.77
N THR A 52 61.90 -18.57 20.71
CA THR A 52 61.22 -17.98 19.54
C THR A 52 60.57 -19.05 18.67
N THR A 53 59.31 -19.41 18.99
CA THR A 53 58.51 -20.33 18.15
C THR A 53 58.04 -19.61 16.88
N ILE A 54 58.79 -19.76 15.78
CA ILE A 54 58.40 -19.21 14.47
C ILE A 54 57.28 -20.08 13.87
N ALA A 55 56.04 -19.58 13.94
CA ALA A 55 54.91 -20.19 13.25
C ALA A 55 54.93 -19.82 11.76
N LEU A 56 55.26 -20.78 10.89
CA LEU A 56 55.19 -20.63 9.44
C LEU A 56 53.71 -20.61 8.96
N PHE A 57 53.07 -19.46 9.07
CA PHE A 57 51.76 -19.23 8.48
C PHE A 57 51.86 -19.25 6.95
N LYS A 58 51.51 -20.38 6.33
CA LYS A 58 51.10 -20.39 4.91
C LYS A 58 49.85 -19.51 4.80
N SER A 59 50.01 -18.31 4.22
CA SER A 59 48.89 -17.54 3.74
C SER A 59 48.16 -18.37 2.69
N LYS A 60 46.96 -18.86 3.01
CA LYS A 60 45.99 -19.17 1.95
C LYS A 60 45.83 -17.88 1.16
N THR A 61 46.14 -17.93 -0.14
CA THR A 61 45.83 -16.84 -1.06
C THR A 61 44.33 -16.57 -0.97
N LYS A 62 43.97 -15.57 -0.17
CA LYS A 62 42.64 -14.97 -0.23
C LYS A 62 42.52 -14.49 -1.66
N ALA A 63 41.63 -15.13 -2.43
CA ALA A 63 41.32 -14.68 -3.77
C ALA A 63 41.11 -13.16 -3.66
N ALA A 64 41.87 -12.38 -4.43
CA ALA A 64 41.76 -10.94 -4.40
C ALA A 64 40.27 -10.63 -4.56
N PRO A 65 39.68 -9.73 -3.75
CA PRO A 65 38.31 -9.33 -4.00
C PRO A 65 38.30 -8.81 -5.43
N VAL A 66 37.66 -9.56 -6.33
CA VAL A 66 37.42 -9.10 -7.68
C VAL A 66 36.69 -7.79 -7.47
N LYS A 67 37.37 -6.68 -7.78
CA LYS A 67 36.69 -5.42 -8.00
C LYS A 67 35.77 -5.71 -9.18
N LYS A 68 34.56 -6.20 -8.88
CA LYS A 68 33.40 -5.93 -9.71
C LYS A 68 33.46 -4.43 -9.89
N VAL A 69 33.86 -4.00 -11.08
CA VAL A 69 33.63 -2.63 -11.52
C VAL A 69 32.13 -2.48 -11.30
N ALA A 70 31.74 -1.63 -10.36
CA ALA A 70 30.34 -1.43 -10.07
C ALA A 70 29.75 -0.83 -11.34
N GLU A 71 29.03 -1.67 -12.10
CA GLU A 71 28.27 -1.21 -13.24
C GLU A 71 27.38 -0.07 -12.74
N PRO A 72 27.34 1.08 -13.43
CA PRO A 72 26.64 2.24 -12.94
C PRO A 72 25.17 1.87 -12.77
N LYS A 73 24.72 1.66 -11.52
CA LYS A 73 23.36 1.17 -11.23
C LYS A 73 22.36 2.07 -11.96
N PRO A 74 21.56 1.53 -12.89
CA PRO A 74 20.68 2.34 -13.71
C PRO A 74 19.66 3.04 -12.81
N LYS A 75 19.65 4.37 -12.84
CA LYS A 75 18.67 5.18 -12.11
C LYS A 75 17.34 5.06 -12.83
N VAL A 76 16.46 4.19 -12.34
CA VAL A 76 15.12 4.03 -12.90
C VAL A 76 14.26 5.23 -12.47
N GLU A 77 13.64 5.90 -13.44
CA GLU A 77 12.76 7.07 -13.25
C GLU A 77 11.32 6.61 -12.95
N SER A 78 11.17 5.71 -11.96
CA SER A 78 9.90 5.04 -11.61
C SER A 78 9.23 5.57 -10.34
N GLY A 79 9.81 6.57 -9.66
CA GLY A 79 9.25 7.15 -8.44
C GLY A 79 8.10 8.14 -8.68
N ILE A 80 7.68 8.81 -7.61
CA ILE A 80 6.61 9.82 -7.65
C ILE A 80 6.93 10.90 -8.72
N PHE A 81 5.96 11.18 -9.60
CA PHE A 81 6.08 12.02 -10.80
C PHE A 81 7.35 11.75 -11.65
N GLY A 82 7.80 10.49 -11.74
CA GLY A 82 8.96 10.07 -12.53
C GLY A 82 10.32 10.31 -11.84
N THR A 83 10.34 10.69 -10.56
CA THR A 83 11.60 10.93 -9.85
C THR A 83 12.41 9.65 -9.64
N SER A 84 13.72 9.69 -9.84
CA SER A 84 14.64 8.56 -9.59
C SER A 84 15.12 8.44 -8.12
N GLY A 85 14.46 9.14 -7.19
CA GLY A 85 14.86 9.22 -5.78
C GLY A 85 14.42 8.07 -4.88
N GLY A 86 13.82 7.00 -5.43
CA GLY A 86 13.25 5.89 -4.64
C GLY A 86 12.00 6.23 -3.83
N ILE A 87 11.45 7.44 -3.99
CA ILE A 87 10.25 7.93 -3.33
C ILE A 87 9.01 7.59 -4.16
N GLY A 88 7.90 7.26 -3.50
CA GLY A 88 6.62 6.93 -4.14
C GLY A 88 6.25 5.45 -4.03
N PHE A 89 5.09 5.12 -4.58
CA PHE A 89 4.54 3.77 -4.58
C PHE A 89 5.44 2.78 -5.34
N THR A 90 5.35 1.52 -4.92
CA THR A 90 5.79 0.36 -5.69
C THR A 90 4.58 -0.22 -6.42
N LYS A 91 4.80 -1.04 -7.45
CA LYS A 91 3.70 -1.77 -8.11
C LYS A 91 2.88 -2.65 -7.16
N GLN A 92 3.43 -3.07 -6.02
CA GLN A 92 2.65 -3.75 -4.97
C GLN A 92 1.63 -2.81 -4.29
N ASN A 93 2.05 -1.59 -3.96
CA ASN A 93 1.18 -0.59 -3.35
C ASN A 93 0.08 -0.17 -4.33
N GLU A 94 0.42 0.07 -5.59
CA GLU A 94 -0.57 0.36 -6.64
C GLU A 94 -1.56 -0.80 -6.84
N LEU A 95 -1.08 -2.04 -6.86
CA LEU A 95 -1.93 -3.22 -6.99
C LEU A 95 -2.88 -3.37 -5.79
N PHE A 96 -2.44 -3.02 -4.58
CA PHE A 96 -3.34 -2.95 -3.41
C PHE A 96 -4.39 -1.84 -3.55
N VAL A 97 -3.99 -0.62 -3.91
CA VAL A 97 -4.94 0.50 -4.15
C VAL A 97 -5.92 0.17 -5.28
N GLY A 98 -5.45 -0.48 -6.33
CA GLY A 98 -6.28 -1.00 -7.43
C GLY A 98 -7.33 -2.00 -6.95
N ARG A 99 -6.98 -2.95 -6.07
CA ARG A 99 -7.95 -3.88 -5.45
C ARG A 99 -8.98 -3.17 -4.59
N VAL A 100 -8.57 -2.14 -3.82
CA VAL A 100 -9.51 -1.30 -3.06
C VAL A 100 -10.46 -0.56 -4.00
N ALA A 101 -9.97 -0.03 -5.12
CA ALA A 101 -10.81 0.62 -6.12
C ALA A 101 -11.77 -0.36 -6.84
N MET A 102 -11.33 -1.58 -7.16
CA MET A 102 -12.21 -2.64 -7.67
C MET A 102 -13.38 -2.93 -6.72
N ILE A 103 -13.10 -3.09 -5.42
CA ILE A 103 -14.13 -3.35 -4.40
C ILE A 103 -15.04 -2.12 -4.24
N GLY A 104 -14.48 -0.92 -4.16
CA GLY A 104 -15.25 0.32 -4.05
C GLY A 104 -16.19 0.56 -5.23
N PHE A 105 -15.72 0.30 -6.46
CA PHE A 105 -16.53 0.43 -7.67
C PHE A 105 -17.62 -0.64 -7.76
N ALA A 106 -17.28 -1.90 -7.46
CA ALA A 106 -18.25 -2.99 -7.40
C ALA A 106 -19.34 -2.73 -6.33
N ALA A 107 -18.96 -2.22 -5.15
CA ALA A 107 -19.88 -1.86 -4.08
C ALA A 107 -20.75 -0.65 -4.44
N SER A 108 -20.20 0.36 -5.14
CA SER A 108 -20.97 1.50 -5.67
C SER A 108 -22.07 1.03 -6.62
N LEU A 109 -21.70 0.25 -7.64
CA LEU A 109 -22.64 -0.27 -8.64
C LEU A 109 -23.71 -1.19 -8.02
N LEU A 110 -23.32 -2.11 -7.13
CA LEU A 110 -24.24 -3.03 -6.47
C LEU A 110 -25.16 -2.30 -5.48
N GLY A 111 -24.63 -1.34 -4.72
CA GLY A 111 -25.41 -0.53 -3.79
C GLY A 111 -26.46 0.29 -4.51
N GLU A 112 -26.12 0.90 -5.66
CA GLU A 112 -27.08 1.63 -6.48
C GLU A 112 -28.13 0.71 -7.11
N ALA A 113 -27.74 -0.45 -7.63
CA ALA A 113 -28.67 -1.45 -8.17
C ALA A 113 -29.70 -1.93 -7.13
N ILE A 114 -29.31 -2.04 -5.85
CA ILE A 114 -30.19 -2.49 -4.77
C ILE A 114 -31.03 -1.33 -4.19
N THR A 115 -30.47 -0.12 -4.08
CA THR A 115 -31.11 0.99 -3.34
C THR A 115 -31.73 2.07 -4.24
N GLY A 116 -31.42 2.09 -5.53
CA GLY A 116 -31.76 3.17 -6.46
C GLY A 116 -31.03 4.49 -6.20
N LYS A 117 -29.98 4.49 -5.37
CA LYS A 117 -29.22 5.70 -4.99
C LYS A 117 -27.74 5.55 -5.31
N GLY A 118 -27.13 6.59 -5.86
CA GLY A 118 -25.68 6.66 -6.04
C GLY A 118 -24.90 6.57 -4.72
N ILE A 119 -23.59 6.34 -4.81
CA ILE A 119 -22.75 6.03 -3.65
C ILE A 119 -22.54 7.26 -2.75
N LEU A 120 -22.47 8.46 -3.33
CA LEU A 120 -22.35 9.70 -2.57
C LEU A 120 -23.66 10.00 -1.82
N ALA A 121 -24.79 9.79 -2.50
CA ALA A 121 -26.11 9.90 -1.87
C ALA A 121 -26.33 8.87 -0.73
N GLN A 122 -25.76 7.65 -0.84
CA GLN A 122 -25.77 6.67 0.26
C GLN A 122 -24.85 7.07 1.43
N LEU A 123 -23.75 7.79 1.15
CA LEU A 123 -22.85 8.34 2.16
C LEU A 123 -23.35 9.66 2.79
N ASN A 124 -24.51 10.17 2.36
CA ASN A 124 -25.09 11.47 2.75
C ASN A 124 -24.23 12.68 2.35
N LEU A 125 -23.51 12.57 1.24
CA LEU A 125 -22.75 13.67 0.65
C LEU A 125 -23.63 14.45 -0.34
N GLU A 126 -23.30 15.73 -0.53
CA GLU A 126 -24.03 16.61 -1.46
C GLU A 126 -23.74 16.23 -2.92
N THR A 127 -24.80 16.22 -3.75
CA THR A 127 -24.75 15.80 -5.17
C THR A 127 -25.67 16.69 -6.00
N GLY A 128 -25.38 16.83 -7.29
CA GLY A 128 -26.03 17.83 -8.16
C GLY A 128 -25.50 19.25 -7.95
N ILE A 129 -24.25 19.37 -7.48
CA ILE A 129 -23.56 20.62 -7.16
C ILE A 129 -22.31 20.78 -8.04
N PRO A 130 -21.83 22.00 -8.30
CA PRO A 130 -20.59 22.18 -9.05
C PRO A 130 -19.39 21.66 -8.25
N ILE A 131 -18.37 21.12 -8.95
CA ILE A 131 -17.21 20.47 -8.33
C ILE A 131 -16.52 21.32 -7.25
N TYR A 132 -16.50 22.64 -7.39
CA TYR A 132 -15.84 23.53 -6.42
C TYR A 132 -16.60 23.71 -5.09
N GLU A 133 -17.85 23.27 -5.00
CA GLU A 133 -18.66 23.23 -3.78
C GLU A 133 -18.58 21.85 -3.08
N ALA A 134 -18.15 20.80 -3.79
CA ALA A 134 -18.06 19.46 -3.25
C ALA A 134 -16.97 19.31 -2.16
N GLU A 135 -17.15 18.35 -1.26
CA GLU A 135 -16.28 18.19 -0.09
C GLU A 135 -14.78 18.06 -0.47
N PRO A 136 -13.88 18.86 0.14
CA PRO A 136 -12.45 18.81 -0.19
C PRO A 136 -11.79 17.43 -0.01
N LEU A 137 -12.30 16.61 0.93
CA LEU A 137 -11.80 15.25 1.13
C LEU A 137 -12.20 14.31 -0.01
N LEU A 138 -13.41 14.47 -0.56
CA LEU A 138 -13.87 13.75 -1.74
C LEU A 138 -13.07 14.16 -2.98
N LEU A 139 -12.83 15.47 -3.16
CA LEU A 139 -11.98 15.99 -4.24
C LEU A 139 -10.54 15.46 -4.15
N PHE A 140 -9.98 15.39 -2.93
CA PHE A 140 -8.68 14.77 -2.70
C PHE A 140 -8.67 13.28 -3.03
N PHE A 141 -9.72 12.53 -2.65
CA PHE A 141 -9.87 11.12 -2.99
C PHE A 141 -9.92 10.89 -4.52
N ILE A 142 -10.67 11.71 -5.26
CA ILE A 142 -10.72 11.68 -6.73
C ILE A 142 -9.33 11.95 -7.31
N LEU A 143 -8.66 13.02 -6.88
CA LEU A 143 -7.32 13.37 -7.35
C LEU A 143 -6.30 12.27 -7.07
N PHE A 144 -6.28 11.72 -5.85
CA PHE A 144 -5.44 10.59 -5.47
C PHE A 144 -5.72 9.36 -6.36
N THR A 145 -6.99 9.05 -6.62
CA THR A 145 -7.40 7.91 -7.43
C THR A 145 -6.95 8.07 -8.89
N LEU A 146 -7.11 9.26 -9.47
CA LEU A 146 -6.64 9.56 -10.84
C LEU A 146 -5.11 9.54 -10.95
N LEU A 147 -4.39 10.15 -10.01
CA LEU A 147 -2.92 10.12 -9.99
C LEU A 147 -2.36 8.70 -9.78
N GLY A 148 -3.05 7.88 -8.99
CA GLY A 148 -2.75 6.45 -8.84
C GLY A 148 -3.02 5.66 -10.12
N ALA A 149 -4.13 5.94 -10.82
CA ALA A 149 -4.49 5.24 -12.06
C ALA A 149 -3.45 5.42 -13.18
N ILE A 150 -2.78 6.59 -13.23
CA ILE A 150 -1.72 6.88 -14.20
C ILE A 150 -0.30 6.55 -13.70
N GLY A 151 -0.15 5.99 -12.48
CA GLY A 151 1.14 5.69 -11.87
C GLY A 151 1.95 6.91 -11.40
N ALA A 152 1.37 8.12 -11.40
CA ALA A 152 2.06 9.35 -11.00
C ALA A 152 2.45 9.38 -9.51
N LEU A 153 1.82 8.54 -8.67
CA LEU A 153 2.19 8.33 -7.27
C LEU A 153 3.44 7.43 -7.10
N GLY A 154 3.94 6.84 -8.19
CA GLY A 154 5.10 5.94 -8.25
C GLY A 154 4.72 4.56 -8.81
N ASP A 155 5.55 4.04 -9.70
CA ASP A 155 5.37 2.80 -10.47
C ASP A 155 6.57 1.84 -10.24
N ARG A 156 7.22 1.92 -9.05
CA ARG A 156 8.53 1.32 -8.78
C ARG A 156 8.53 -0.21 -8.73
N GLY A 157 9.64 -0.81 -9.16
CA GLY A 157 9.83 -2.25 -9.30
C GLY A 157 9.16 -2.81 -10.55
N ARG A 158 9.28 -4.13 -10.74
CA ARG A 158 8.65 -4.85 -11.86
C ARG A 158 7.93 -6.11 -11.39
N PHE A 159 6.85 -6.48 -12.07
CA PHE A 159 6.31 -7.83 -11.97
C PHE A 159 6.98 -8.71 -13.01
N VAL A 160 7.53 -9.83 -12.56
CA VAL A 160 8.12 -10.86 -13.42
C VAL A 160 7.24 -12.09 -13.32
N ASP A 161 6.77 -12.60 -14.45
CA ASP A 161 5.96 -13.80 -14.48
C ASP A 161 6.77 -15.02 -14.04
N ASP A 162 6.14 -15.94 -13.33
CA ASP A 162 6.77 -17.22 -13.00
C ASP A 162 7.02 -17.99 -14.32
N PRO A 163 8.21 -18.60 -14.51
CA PRO A 163 8.54 -19.26 -15.76
C PRO A 163 7.51 -20.35 -16.09
N PRO A 164 7.10 -20.50 -17.36
CA PRO A 164 6.01 -21.39 -17.73
C PRO A 164 6.33 -22.81 -17.29
N THR A 165 5.47 -23.37 -16.45
CA THR A 165 5.57 -24.72 -15.91
C THR A 165 5.24 -25.79 -16.96
N GLY A 166 6.16 -25.98 -17.89
CA GLY A 166 6.21 -27.08 -18.86
C GLY A 166 5.19 -26.99 -20.01
N LEU A 167 5.61 -27.44 -21.20
CA LEU A 167 4.69 -27.66 -22.32
C LEU A 167 3.72 -28.84 -22.08
N ASP A 168 3.96 -29.65 -21.04
CA ASP A 168 3.26 -30.91 -20.74
C ASP A 168 1.80 -30.76 -20.26
N LYS A 169 1.27 -29.52 -20.19
CA LYS A 169 -0.13 -29.22 -19.84
C LYS A 169 -0.88 -28.37 -20.88
N ALA A 170 -0.37 -28.29 -22.12
CA ALA A 170 -1.09 -27.65 -23.23
C ALA A 170 -2.37 -28.40 -23.65
N VAL A 171 -2.50 -29.68 -23.29
CA VAL A 171 -3.75 -30.44 -23.40
C VAL A 171 -4.51 -30.29 -22.09
N ILE A 172 -5.58 -29.49 -22.09
CA ILE A 172 -6.56 -29.47 -21.00
C ILE A 172 -7.40 -30.75 -21.15
N PRO A 173 -7.28 -31.77 -20.28
CA PRO A 173 -8.21 -32.88 -20.31
C PRO A 173 -9.62 -32.37 -19.95
N PRO A 174 -10.71 -32.90 -20.54
CA PRO A 174 -12.07 -32.51 -20.17
C PRO A 174 -12.32 -32.89 -18.70
N GLY A 175 -12.15 -31.91 -17.80
CA GLY A 175 -12.09 -32.11 -16.36
C GLY A 175 -13.47 -32.04 -15.70
N LYS A 176 -13.67 -32.86 -14.67
CA LYS A 176 -14.93 -32.98 -13.91
C LYS A 176 -15.26 -31.79 -12.99
N SER A 177 -14.46 -30.72 -13.01
CA SER A 177 -14.62 -29.57 -12.12
C SER A 177 -15.15 -28.33 -12.85
N LEU A 178 -15.88 -27.46 -12.14
CA LEU A 178 -16.45 -26.23 -12.71
C LEU A 178 -15.36 -25.31 -13.29
N ARG A 179 -14.15 -25.31 -12.71
CA ARG A 179 -12.99 -24.58 -13.24
C ARG A 179 -12.51 -25.16 -14.57
N SER A 180 -12.35 -26.47 -14.65
CA SER A 180 -11.91 -27.17 -15.87
C SER A 180 -12.94 -27.05 -17.00
N ALA A 181 -14.24 -27.02 -16.66
CA ALA A 181 -15.34 -26.76 -17.60
C ALA A 181 -15.35 -25.32 -18.17
N LEU A 182 -14.81 -24.35 -17.42
CA LEU A 182 -14.56 -22.97 -17.87
C LEU A 182 -13.18 -22.79 -18.53
N GLY A 183 -12.44 -23.87 -18.80
CA GLY A 183 -11.10 -23.82 -19.40
C GLY A 183 -10.00 -23.30 -18.46
N LEU A 184 -10.28 -23.18 -17.17
CA LEU A 184 -9.35 -22.67 -16.16
C LEU A 184 -8.47 -23.79 -15.59
N LYS A 185 -7.21 -23.48 -15.29
CA LYS A 185 -6.27 -24.43 -14.67
C LYS A 185 -6.75 -24.80 -13.27
N GLU A 186 -6.73 -26.10 -12.94
CA GLU A 186 -7.17 -26.62 -11.63
C GLU A 186 -6.34 -26.07 -10.46
N GLY A 187 -5.09 -25.69 -10.71
CA GLY A 187 -4.25 -24.90 -9.81
C GLY A 187 -3.75 -23.63 -10.50
N GLY A 188 -4.00 -22.47 -9.89
CA GLY A 188 -3.61 -21.13 -10.39
C GLY A 188 -4.65 -20.05 -10.05
N PRO A 189 -4.40 -18.79 -10.47
CA PRO A 189 -5.36 -17.68 -10.36
C PRO A 189 -6.67 -18.01 -11.08
N LEU A 190 -7.82 -17.60 -10.52
CA LEU A 190 -9.14 -17.96 -11.07
C LEU A 190 -9.38 -17.44 -12.51
N PHE A 191 -8.70 -16.37 -12.93
CA PHE A 191 -8.76 -15.86 -14.31
C PHE A 191 -7.45 -16.05 -15.10
N GLY A 192 -6.48 -16.80 -14.56
CA GLY A 192 -5.13 -16.89 -15.13
C GLY A 192 -4.36 -15.55 -15.15
N PHE A 193 -4.82 -14.54 -14.41
CA PHE A 193 -4.20 -13.21 -14.39
C PHE A 193 -2.80 -13.22 -13.78
N THR A 194 -1.88 -12.53 -14.46
CA THR A 194 -0.61 -12.09 -13.89
C THR A 194 -0.83 -10.85 -13.03
N LYS A 195 0.10 -10.54 -12.13
CA LYS A 195 0.04 -9.30 -11.32
C LYS A 195 -0.01 -8.02 -12.17
N SER A 196 0.59 -8.03 -13.36
CA SER A 196 0.49 -6.92 -14.32
C SER A 196 -0.94 -6.73 -14.85
N ASN A 197 -1.65 -7.83 -15.15
CA ASN A 197 -3.05 -7.77 -15.58
C ASN A 197 -3.95 -7.26 -14.45
N GLU A 198 -3.73 -7.71 -13.21
CA GLU A 198 -4.46 -7.22 -12.03
C GLU A 198 -4.23 -5.73 -11.76
N LEU A 199 -2.98 -5.27 -11.90
CA LEU A 199 -2.64 -3.85 -11.79
C LEU A 199 -3.40 -3.03 -12.85
N PHE A 200 -3.47 -3.52 -14.10
CA PHE A 200 -4.21 -2.83 -15.17
C PHE A 200 -5.73 -2.80 -14.90
N VAL A 201 -6.34 -3.93 -14.48
CA VAL A 201 -7.75 -3.97 -14.06
C VAL A 201 -7.99 -3.04 -12.86
N GLY A 202 -7.01 -2.91 -11.96
CA GLY A 202 -7.04 -1.97 -10.83
C GLY A 202 -7.07 -0.52 -11.29
N ARG A 203 -6.21 -0.15 -12.24
CA ARG A 203 -6.19 1.18 -12.87
C ARG A 203 -7.49 1.49 -13.62
N LEU A 204 -8.07 0.51 -14.32
CA LEU A 204 -9.40 0.64 -14.93
C LEU A 204 -10.49 0.88 -13.88
N ALA A 205 -10.48 0.16 -12.77
CA ALA A 205 -11.43 0.36 -11.68
C ALA A 205 -11.26 1.73 -11.00
N GLN A 206 -10.02 2.21 -10.84
CA GLN A 206 -9.71 3.57 -10.35
C GLN A 206 -10.29 4.65 -11.27
N LEU A 207 -10.14 4.53 -12.59
CA LEU A 207 -10.77 5.45 -13.56
C LEU A 207 -12.30 5.37 -13.49
N GLY A 208 -12.85 4.16 -13.43
CA GLY A 208 -14.29 3.92 -13.33
C GLY A 208 -14.92 4.62 -12.11
N ILE A 209 -14.40 4.38 -10.90
CA ILE A 209 -14.92 5.00 -9.68
C ILE A 209 -14.69 6.52 -9.66
N ALA A 210 -13.53 7.01 -10.14
CA ALA A 210 -13.24 8.43 -10.16
C ALA A 210 -14.21 9.18 -11.09
N PHE A 211 -14.45 8.68 -12.30
CA PHE A 211 -15.38 9.31 -13.25
C PHE A 211 -16.83 9.16 -12.82
N SER A 212 -17.25 8.02 -12.25
CA SER A 212 -18.62 7.87 -11.75
C SER A 212 -18.91 8.81 -10.58
N ILE A 213 -17.95 9.02 -9.68
CA ILE A 213 -18.05 10.00 -8.58
C ILE A 213 -18.13 11.43 -9.13
N ILE A 214 -17.27 11.82 -10.08
CA ILE A 214 -17.34 13.14 -10.72
C ILE A 214 -18.72 13.35 -11.38
N GLY A 215 -19.22 12.35 -12.09
CA GLY A 215 -20.56 12.36 -12.67
C GLY A 215 -21.66 12.51 -11.62
N GLU A 216 -21.55 11.84 -10.47
CA GLU A 216 -22.55 11.91 -9.39
C GLU A 216 -22.53 13.28 -8.69
N ILE A 217 -21.34 13.86 -8.44
CA ILE A 217 -21.19 15.23 -7.93
C ILE A 217 -21.93 16.22 -8.84
N ILE A 218 -21.65 16.22 -10.15
CA ILE A 218 -22.21 17.21 -11.08
C ILE A 218 -23.71 16.97 -11.34
N THR A 219 -24.12 15.71 -11.54
CA THR A 219 -25.45 15.40 -12.10
C THR A 219 -26.48 14.94 -11.08
N GLY A 220 -26.07 14.58 -9.86
CA GLY A 220 -26.95 13.98 -8.85
C GLY A 220 -27.34 12.53 -9.15
N LYS A 221 -26.70 11.86 -10.11
CA LYS A 221 -27.03 10.50 -10.57
C LYS A 221 -25.85 9.57 -10.34
N GLY A 222 -26.11 8.38 -9.79
CA GLY A 222 -25.08 7.38 -9.56
C GLY A 222 -24.53 6.75 -10.85
N ALA A 223 -23.55 5.87 -10.69
CA ALA A 223 -22.86 5.16 -11.75
C ALA A 223 -23.79 4.35 -12.68
N LEU A 224 -24.78 3.65 -12.12
CA LEU A 224 -25.73 2.84 -12.89
C LEU A 224 -26.68 3.72 -13.71
N ALA A 225 -27.20 4.78 -13.10
CA ALA A 225 -28.03 5.78 -13.79
C ALA A 225 -27.25 6.51 -14.89
N GLN A 226 -25.98 6.86 -14.66
CA GLN A 226 -25.08 7.39 -15.69
C GLN A 226 -24.91 6.40 -16.85
N LEU A 227 -24.61 5.13 -16.57
CA LEU A 227 -24.46 4.11 -17.61
C LEU A 227 -25.73 3.93 -18.46
N ASN A 228 -26.92 3.92 -17.84
CA ASN A 228 -28.19 3.86 -18.56
C ASN A 228 -28.40 5.07 -19.50
N ILE A 229 -28.03 6.28 -19.06
CA ILE A 229 -28.18 7.51 -19.86
C ILE A 229 -27.17 7.54 -21.01
N GLU A 230 -25.89 7.28 -20.74
CA GLU A 230 -24.81 7.41 -21.73
C GLU A 230 -24.81 6.27 -22.77
N THR A 231 -25.28 5.07 -22.40
CA THR A 231 -25.39 3.94 -23.35
C THR A 231 -26.75 3.88 -24.06
N GLY A 232 -27.79 4.52 -23.50
CA GLY A 232 -29.17 4.38 -23.95
C GLY A 232 -29.79 2.99 -23.70
N VAL A 233 -29.08 2.05 -23.06
CA VAL A 233 -29.55 0.69 -22.78
C VAL A 233 -30.47 0.71 -21.55
N PRO A 234 -31.71 0.18 -21.63
CA PRO A 234 -32.65 0.13 -20.50
C PRO A 234 -32.03 -0.54 -19.27
N ILE A 235 -32.41 -0.07 -18.07
CA ILE A 235 -31.82 -0.56 -16.81
C ILE A 235 -31.95 -2.09 -16.66
N GLY A 236 -33.11 -2.67 -17.00
CA GLY A 236 -33.29 -4.13 -16.94
C GLY A 236 -32.39 -4.95 -17.89
N ASP A 237 -31.91 -4.34 -18.98
CA ASP A 237 -30.96 -4.97 -19.92
C ASP A 237 -29.50 -4.73 -19.49
N ILE A 238 -29.21 -3.63 -18.78
CA ILE A 238 -27.87 -3.30 -18.29
C ILE A 238 -27.54 -3.96 -16.95
N GLU A 239 -28.55 -4.23 -16.11
CA GLU A 239 -28.43 -4.86 -14.79
C GLU A 239 -27.63 -6.18 -14.83
N PRO A 240 -27.89 -7.15 -15.74
CA PRO A 240 -27.09 -8.38 -15.82
C PRO A 240 -25.62 -8.13 -16.19
N LEU A 241 -25.34 -7.16 -17.06
CA LEU A 241 -23.99 -6.79 -17.46
C LEU A 241 -23.24 -6.09 -16.32
N VAL A 242 -23.92 -5.25 -15.55
CA VAL A 242 -23.37 -4.59 -14.38
C VAL A 242 -23.13 -5.60 -13.26
N LEU A 243 -24.06 -6.53 -13.00
CA LEU A 243 -23.89 -7.60 -12.01
C LEU A 243 -22.71 -8.53 -12.38
N PHE A 244 -22.52 -8.82 -13.67
CA PHE A 244 -21.33 -9.52 -14.16
C PHE A 244 -20.04 -8.72 -13.87
N ASN A 245 -20.03 -7.41 -14.11
CA ASN A 245 -18.88 -6.54 -13.78
C ASN A 245 -18.60 -6.49 -12.27
N VAL A 246 -19.64 -6.38 -11.43
CA VAL A 246 -19.53 -6.44 -9.96
C VAL A 246 -18.87 -7.75 -9.52
N LEU A 247 -19.34 -8.89 -10.04
CA LEU A 247 -18.75 -10.20 -9.75
C LEU A 247 -17.30 -10.31 -10.24
N PHE A 248 -17.03 -9.84 -11.46
CA PHE A 248 -15.68 -9.82 -12.05
C PHE A 248 -14.71 -9.01 -11.18
N PHE A 249 -15.03 -7.77 -10.82
CA PHE A 249 -14.18 -6.91 -10.00
C PHE A 249 -14.02 -7.47 -8.59
N PHE A 250 -15.06 -7.99 -7.96
CA PHE A 250 -14.97 -8.60 -6.63
C PHE A 250 -14.03 -9.82 -6.62
N VAL A 251 -14.17 -10.71 -7.61
CA VAL A 251 -13.31 -11.90 -7.73
C VAL A 251 -11.87 -11.51 -8.10
N ALA A 252 -11.66 -10.56 -9.00
CA ALA A 252 -10.33 -10.04 -9.34
C ALA A 252 -9.66 -9.36 -8.13
N ALA A 253 -10.43 -8.66 -7.29
CA ALA A 253 -9.92 -7.99 -6.10
C ALA A 253 -9.48 -8.94 -4.98
N LEU A 254 -10.08 -10.13 -4.89
CA LEU A 254 -9.76 -11.14 -3.87
C LEU A 254 -8.75 -12.20 -4.35
N ASN A 255 -8.78 -12.55 -5.63
CA ASN A 255 -7.86 -13.56 -6.19
C ASN A 255 -6.46 -12.95 -6.40
N PRO A 256 -5.36 -13.57 -5.94
CA PRO A 256 -3.99 -13.14 -6.26
C PRO A 256 -3.52 -13.63 -7.65
N GLY A 257 -2.78 -12.79 -8.36
CA GLY A 257 -2.21 -13.10 -9.67
C GLY A 257 -0.86 -13.81 -9.59
N THR A 258 -0.51 -14.51 -10.67
CA THR A 258 0.82 -15.14 -10.84
C THR A 258 1.93 -14.11 -11.05
N GLY A 259 3.17 -14.55 -10.83
CA GLY A 259 4.37 -13.71 -10.93
C GLY A 259 4.83 -13.19 -9.57
N LYS A 260 6.06 -12.70 -9.55
CA LYS A 260 6.75 -12.17 -8.37
C LYS A 260 7.03 -10.69 -8.57
N PHE A 261 7.00 -9.93 -7.47
CA PHE A 261 7.47 -8.56 -7.46
C PHE A 261 8.99 -8.59 -7.31
N GLN A 262 9.68 -7.82 -8.15
CA GLN A 262 11.11 -7.61 -8.06
C GLN A 262 11.37 -6.11 -7.88
N THR A 263 12.21 -5.77 -6.91
CA THR A 263 12.68 -4.40 -6.67
C THR A 263 13.63 -3.96 -7.77
N ASP A 264 13.64 -2.65 -8.08
CA ASP A 264 14.62 -2.05 -8.98
C ASP A 264 16.05 -2.10 -8.40
N GLU A 265 16.15 -2.26 -7.08
CA GLU A 265 17.36 -2.63 -6.36
C GLU A 265 17.55 -4.16 -6.42
N GLU A 266 18.30 -4.62 -7.44
CA GLU A 266 19.11 -5.84 -7.34
C GLU A 266 20.42 -5.50 -6.58
N GLU A 267 20.85 -6.41 -5.69
CA GLU A 267 21.92 -6.23 -4.67
C GLU A 267 23.28 -5.78 -5.25
#